data_AF-A0A2K1R9Z2-F1
#
_entry.id   AF-A0A2K1R9Z2-F1
#
_cell.length_a   1.000
_cell.length_b   1.000
_cell.length_c   1.000
_cell.angle_alpha   90.00
_cell.angle_beta   90.00
_cell.angle_gamma   90.00
#
_symmetry.space_group_name_H-M   'P 1'
#
loop_
_entity.id
_entity.type
_entity.pdbx_description
1 polymer ?
#
loop_
_entity_poly.entity_id
_entity_poly.type
_entity_poly.pdbx_seq_one_letter_code
_entity_poly.pdbx_strand_id
1 'polypeptide(L)'
;MVYFLVLRSSFFFGCTSMKKLFPLVFLPDLEVIEVSNCEKMEEIIEIRSDDEGLIGELELPKLRDLKLIELPELKSIFSEKLICHSLRVIHVRNCAKLKRMPICRPLLENGQLSPPPSLREIYIEPEEWWETELKWEQSNAKNVLRHLVKFKEADGEERPLI
;
A
#
# COMPACT_ATOMS: atom_id res chain seq x y z
N MET A 1 25.64 21.56 4.39
CA MET A 1 25.44 20.23 3.78
C MET A 1 24.31 19.56 4.53
N VAL A 2 23.13 19.45 3.91
CA VAL A 2 22.00 18.74 4.50
C VAL A 2 22.10 17.30 4.02
N TYR A 3 22.25 16.35 4.93
CA TYR A 3 22.25 14.93 4.61
C TYR A 3 20.82 14.55 4.19
N PHE A 4 20.60 14.27 2.90
CA PHE A 4 19.41 13.54 2.48
C PHE A 4 19.60 12.08 2.90
N LEU A 5 18.80 11.62 3.87
CA LEU A 5 18.72 10.20 4.18
C LEU A 5 18.06 9.50 2.97
N VAL A 6 18.87 8.78 2.18
CA VAL A 6 18.38 7.94 1.08
C VAL A 6 17.77 6.67 1.69
N LEU A 7 16.57 6.77 2.26
CA LEU A 7 15.85 5.60 2.76
C LEU A 7 15.16 4.93 1.58
N ARG A 8 15.67 3.77 1.20
CA ARG A 8 15.06 2.89 0.19
C ARG A 8 14.03 1.94 0.78
N SER A 9 14.08 1.71 2.09
CA SER A 9 13.21 0.76 2.75
C SER A 9 12.83 1.28 4.12
N SER A 10 11.54 1.30 4.41
CA SER A 10 10.98 1.74 5.69
C SER A 10 10.16 0.60 6.28
N PHE A 11 10.56 0.17 7.47
CA PHE A 11 9.93 -0.94 8.19
C PHE A 11 9.44 -0.45 9.55
N PHE A 12 8.16 -0.70 9.85
CA PHE A 12 7.51 -0.28 11.09
C PHE A 12 6.82 -1.47 11.73
N PHE A 13 7.24 -1.84 12.94
CA PHE A 13 6.75 -3.01 13.64
C PHE A 13 6.26 -2.63 15.04
N GLY A 14 5.09 -3.12 15.44
CA GLY A 14 4.64 -3.03 16.83
C GLY A 14 4.34 -1.60 17.31
N CYS A 15 3.87 -0.72 16.43
CA CYS A 15 3.65 0.69 16.78
C CYS A 15 2.36 0.85 17.61
N THR A 16 2.48 0.93 18.93
CA THR A 16 1.35 0.87 19.87
C THR A 16 0.55 2.18 20.03
N SER A 17 1.07 3.30 19.53
CA SER A 17 0.46 4.62 19.70
C SER A 17 0.39 5.47 18.42
N MET A 18 1.10 5.07 17.37
CA MET A 18 1.12 5.85 16.13
C MET A 18 -0.14 5.58 15.31
N LYS A 19 -0.79 6.67 14.89
CA LYS A 19 -1.96 6.65 14.02
C LYS A 19 -1.62 6.87 12.54
N LYS A 20 -0.50 7.55 12.30
CA LYS A 20 0.05 7.88 10.98
C LYS A 20 1.57 7.77 11.03
N LEU A 21 2.22 7.45 9.90
CA LEU A 21 3.67 7.58 9.78
C LEU A 21 4.03 9.01 9.35
N PHE A 22 5.32 9.33 9.47
CA PHE A 22 5.86 10.60 8.98
C PHE A 22 5.62 10.78 7.47
N PRO A 23 5.63 12.03 6.96
CA PRO A 23 5.39 12.29 5.55
C PRO A 23 6.42 11.59 4.65
N LEU A 24 5.99 10.54 3.97
CA LEU A 24 6.84 9.78 3.04
C LEU A 24 7.25 10.60 1.80
N VAL A 25 6.66 11.78 1.62
CA VAL A 25 7.04 12.75 0.57
C VAL A 25 8.52 13.14 0.60
N PHE A 26 9.16 13.07 1.76
CA PHE A 26 10.59 13.36 1.88
C PHE A 26 11.49 12.20 1.42
N LEU A 27 10.92 11.08 0.99
CA LEU A 27 11.62 9.86 0.58
C LEU A 27 11.35 9.52 -0.90
N PRO A 28 11.87 10.30 -1.86
CA PRO A 28 11.65 10.05 -3.29
C PRO A 28 12.28 8.73 -3.77
N ASP A 29 13.23 8.20 -3.01
CA ASP A 29 13.95 6.96 -3.30
C ASP A 29 13.36 5.72 -2.61
N LEU A 30 12.19 5.85 -1.98
CA LEU A 30 11.57 4.77 -1.23
C LEU A 30 11.12 3.64 -2.18
N GLU A 31 11.68 2.45 -1.96
CA GLU A 31 11.39 1.24 -2.74
C GLU A 31 10.51 0.24 -1.97
N VAL A 32 10.58 0.24 -0.63
CA VAL A 32 9.86 -0.74 0.22
C VAL A 32 9.19 -0.05 1.39
N ILE A 33 7.91 -0.34 1.60
CA ILE A 33 7.16 0.02 2.81
C ILE A 33 6.63 -1.27 3.42
N GLU A 34 6.96 -1.50 4.69
CA GLU A 34 6.41 -2.58 5.48
C GLU A 34 5.92 -2.05 6.83
N VAL A 35 4.65 -2.26 7.13
CA VAL A 35 4.02 -1.87 8.39
C VAL A 35 3.32 -3.08 8.95
N SER A 36 3.68 -3.49 10.17
CA SER A 36 3.12 -4.68 10.79
C SER A 36 2.86 -4.56 12.28
N ASN A 37 1.76 -5.15 12.76
CA ASN A 37 1.38 -5.17 14.18
C ASN A 37 1.23 -3.78 14.79
N CYS A 38 0.73 -2.80 14.03
CA CYS A 38 0.53 -1.42 14.48
C CYS A 38 -0.96 -1.18 14.74
N GLU A 39 -1.44 -1.60 15.91
CA GLU A 39 -2.87 -1.70 16.22
C GLU A 39 -3.66 -0.40 16.09
N LYS A 40 -3.02 0.76 16.37
CA LYS A 40 -3.69 2.08 16.32
C LYS A 40 -3.48 2.82 15.01
N MET A 41 -2.82 2.20 14.03
CA MET A 41 -2.52 2.84 12.74
C MET A 41 -3.81 3.03 11.95
N GLU A 42 -4.17 4.27 11.65
CA GLU A 42 -5.38 4.62 10.88
C GLU A 42 -5.05 4.96 9.44
N GLU A 43 -3.91 5.62 9.20
CA GLU A 43 -3.37 5.93 7.88
C GLU A 43 -1.88 5.62 7.82
N ILE A 44 -1.34 5.24 6.65
CA ILE A 44 0.09 5.00 6.51
C ILE A 44 0.83 6.33 6.33
N ILE A 45 0.34 7.21 5.46
CA ILE A 45 1.04 8.44 5.06
C ILE A 45 0.35 9.66 5.67
N GLU A 46 1.11 10.49 6.39
CA GLU A 46 0.67 11.81 6.84
C GLU A 46 1.06 12.91 5.85
N ILE A 47 0.14 13.84 5.54
CA ILE A 47 0.45 15.13 4.91
C ILE A 47 0.38 16.18 6.01
N ARG A 48 1.35 17.10 6.08
CA ARG A 48 1.24 18.24 6.99
C ARG A 48 0.48 19.37 6.32
N SER A 49 -0.26 20.13 7.11
CA SER A 49 -1.11 21.24 6.63
C SER A 49 -0.34 22.39 5.95
N ASP A 50 0.99 22.43 6.08
CA ASP A 50 1.90 23.36 5.41
C ASP A 50 2.44 22.84 4.06
N ASP A 51 2.12 21.61 3.66
CA ASP A 51 2.45 21.04 2.36
C ASP A 51 1.45 21.52 1.28
N GLU A 52 1.29 22.84 1.10
CA GLU A 52 0.39 23.48 0.12
C GLU A 52 0.64 23.03 -1.34
N GLY A 53 1.75 22.35 -1.62
CA GLY A 53 2.09 21.78 -2.93
C GLY A 53 1.67 20.32 -3.16
N LEU A 54 1.21 19.60 -2.13
CA LEU A 54 0.79 18.18 -2.21
C LEU A 54 -0.72 17.99 -2.19
N ILE A 55 -1.46 19.06 -2.50
CA ILE A 55 -2.93 19.06 -2.50
C ILE A 55 -3.40 18.15 -3.63
N GLY A 56 -3.72 16.90 -3.27
CA GLY A 56 -4.47 15.96 -4.08
C GLY A 56 -3.70 14.73 -4.54
N GLU A 57 -2.38 14.78 -4.74
CA GLU A 57 -1.61 13.65 -5.29
C GLU A 57 -0.20 13.53 -4.69
N LEU A 58 0.21 12.30 -4.31
CA LEU A 58 1.58 11.95 -3.89
C LEU A 58 2.16 10.90 -4.82
N GLU A 59 3.38 11.12 -5.29
CA GLU A 59 4.10 10.16 -6.15
C GLU A 59 5.23 9.47 -5.38
N LEU A 60 5.23 8.14 -5.41
CA LEU A 60 6.31 7.28 -4.94
C LEU A 60 6.82 6.45 -6.14
N PRO A 61 7.59 7.07 -7.06
CA PRO A 61 7.88 6.48 -8.37
C PRO A 61 8.73 5.21 -8.26
N LYS A 62 9.50 5.07 -7.20
CA LYS A 62 10.40 3.93 -6.96
C LYS A 62 9.83 2.85 -6.05
N LEU A 63 8.63 3.04 -5.49
CA LEU A 63 8.01 2.07 -4.61
C LEU A 63 7.73 0.77 -5.38
N ARG A 64 8.33 -0.32 -4.92
CA ARG A 64 8.22 -1.67 -5.49
C ARG A 64 7.38 -2.58 -4.61
N ASP A 65 7.58 -2.52 -3.30
CA ASP A 65 6.96 -3.46 -2.37
C ASP A 65 6.20 -2.70 -1.27
N LEU A 66 4.92 -3.04 -1.13
CA LEU A 66 4.06 -2.50 -0.07
C LEU A 66 3.46 -3.66 0.73
N LYS A 67 3.78 -3.73 2.02
CA LYS A 67 3.32 -4.78 2.93
C LYS A 67 2.63 -4.17 4.15
N LEU A 68 1.39 -4.59 4.39
CA LEU A 68 0.50 -4.12 5.43
C LEU A 68 -0.05 -5.34 6.15
N ILE A 69 0.35 -5.56 7.39
CA ILE A 69 0.12 -6.83 8.10
C ILE A 69 -0.40 -6.56 9.51
N GLU A 70 -1.53 -7.15 9.90
CA GLU A 70 -2.11 -7.00 11.24
C GLU A 70 -2.32 -5.53 11.64
N LEU A 71 -3.08 -4.80 10.80
CA LEU A 71 -3.40 -3.38 10.99
C LEU A 71 -4.91 -3.20 11.14
N PRO A 72 -5.48 -3.54 12.32
CA PRO A 72 -6.94 -3.62 12.50
C PRO A 72 -7.65 -2.27 12.39
N GLU A 73 -6.96 -1.16 12.68
CA GLU A 73 -7.52 0.20 12.59
C GLU A 73 -7.26 0.90 11.25
N LEU A 74 -6.51 0.27 10.33
CA LEU A 74 -6.09 0.93 9.09
C LEU A 74 -7.28 1.16 8.17
N LYS A 75 -7.52 2.42 7.80
CA LYS A 75 -8.65 2.83 6.94
C LYS A 75 -8.20 3.14 5.51
N SER A 76 -7.00 3.70 5.36
CA SER A 76 -6.41 4.04 4.06
C SER A 76 -4.90 4.13 4.14
N ILE A 77 -4.19 3.93 3.03
CA ILE A 77 -2.75 4.20 2.96
C ILE A 77 -2.49 5.70 2.90
N PHE A 78 -3.29 6.39 2.09
CA PHE A 78 -3.25 7.83 1.92
C PHE A 78 -4.66 8.36 1.81
N SER A 79 -4.92 9.53 2.38
CA SER A 79 -6.25 10.16 2.33
C SER A 79 -6.63 10.57 0.90
N GLU A 80 -5.64 11.05 0.14
CA GLU A 80 -5.75 11.52 -1.24
C GLU A 80 -5.25 10.47 -2.26
N LYS A 81 -4.80 10.89 -3.44
CA LYS A 81 -4.33 10.00 -4.51
C LYS A 81 -2.85 9.64 -4.35
N LEU A 82 -2.54 8.35 -4.39
CA LEU A 82 -1.18 7.83 -4.42
C LEU A 82 -0.84 7.33 -5.83
N ILE A 83 0.34 7.67 -6.35
CA ILE A 83 0.84 7.26 -7.67
C ILE A 83 2.16 6.49 -7.48
N CYS A 84 2.23 5.27 -8.00
CA CYS A 84 3.39 4.38 -7.86
C CYS A 84 3.61 3.60 -9.15
N HIS A 85 4.57 4.03 -9.95
CA HIS A 85 4.82 3.46 -11.27
C HIS A 85 5.64 2.16 -11.25
N SER A 86 6.38 1.93 -10.16
CA SER A 86 7.28 0.78 -10.04
C SER A 86 6.71 -0.36 -9.18
N LEU A 87 5.45 -0.28 -8.74
CA LEU A 87 4.88 -1.21 -7.78
C LEU A 87 4.85 -2.62 -8.35
N ARG A 88 5.42 -3.58 -7.63
CA ARG A 88 5.58 -4.99 -8.03
C ARG A 88 4.80 -5.93 -7.14
N VAL A 89 4.83 -5.69 -5.84
CA VAL A 89 4.21 -6.54 -4.84
C VAL A 89 3.36 -5.72 -3.90
N ILE A 90 2.13 -6.19 -3.68
CA ILE A 90 1.25 -5.71 -2.62
C ILE A 90 0.96 -6.89 -1.70
N HIS A 91 1.12 -6.72 -0.40
CA HIS A 91 0.73 -7.71 0.59
C HIS A 91 -0.15 -7.04 1.63
N VAL A 92 -1.40 -7.47 1.74
CA VAL A 92 -2.35 -7.01 2.75
C VAL A 92 -2.83 -8.21 3.54
N ARG A 93 -2.51 -8.25 4.83
CA ARG A 93 -2.92 -9.31 5.75
C ARG A 93 -3.61 -8.71 6.97
N ASN A 94 -4.79 -9.21 7.30
CA ASN A 94 -5.53 -8.87 8.51
C ASN A 94 -5.69 -7.35 8.73
N CYS A 95 -6.14 -6.65 7.67
CA CYS A 95 -6.39 -5.21 7.65
C CYS A 95 -7.89 -4.91 7.46
N ALA A 96 -8.74 -5.41 8.36
CA ALA A 96 -10.20 -5.48 8.15
C ALA A 96 -10.89 -4.14 7.88
N LYS A 97 -10.38 -3.01 8.41
CA LYS A 97 -10.96 -1.67 8.19
C LYS A 97 -10.49 -0.99 6.90
N LEU A 98 -9.56 -1.59 6.16
CA LEU A 98 -9.02 -1.02 4.94
C LEU A 98 -10.06 -1.19 3.83
N LYS A 99 -10.79 -0.12 3.50
CA LYS A 99 -11.91 -0.17 2.54
C LYS A 99 -11.52 0.20 1.12
N ARG A 100 -10.31 0.74 0.93
CA ARG A 100 -9.78 1.17 -0.37
C ARG A 100 -8.50 0.42 -0.64
N MET A 101 -8.37 -0.07 -1.86
CA MET A 101 -7.22 -0.86 -2.22
C MET A 101 -5.96 0.02 -2.35
N PRO A 102 -4.78 -0.46 -1.91
CA PRO A 102 -3.45 0.09 -2.22
C PRO A 102 -3.08 0.32 -3.68
N ILE A 103 -4.00 0.26 -4.63
CA ILE A 103 -3.64 0.42 -6.03
C ILE A 103 -3.43 1.90 -6.28
N CYS A 104 -2.17 2.26 -6.42
CA CYS A 104 -1.80 3.50 -7.07
C CYS A 104 -2.41 3.45 -8.47
N ARG A 105 -3.30 4.40 -8.79
CA ARG A 105 -4.21 4.28 -9.96
C ARG A 105 -3.44 3.74 -11.17
N PRO A 106 -3.93 2.69 -11.84
CA PRO A 106 -3.31 2.26 -13.09
C PRO A 106 -3.23 3.48 -14.00
N LEU A 107 -2.02 3.79 -14.47
CA LEU A 107 -1.78 4.89 -15.39
C LEU A 107 -2.75 4.73 -16.56
N LEU A 108 -3.65 5.71 -16.69
CA LEU A 108 -4.66 5.76 -17.74
C LEU A 108 -4.00 6.23 -19.03
N GLU A 109 -3.18 5.39 -19.66
CA GLU A 109 -2.92 5.60 -21.08
C GLU A 109 -4.18 5.16 -21.85
N ASN A 110 -4.85 6.14 -22.46
CA ASN A 110 -5.96 5.94 -23.42
C ASN A 110 -7.30 5.43 -22.85
N GLY A 111 -7.55 5.59 -21.54
CA GLY A 111 -8.84 5.26 -20.94
C GLY A 111 -9.12 3.75 -20.79
N GLN A 112 -8.13 2.90 -21.08
CA GLN A 112 -8.20 1.46 -20.81
C GLN A 112 -7.49 1.12 -19.50
N LEU A 113 -8.16 0.33 -18.66
CA LEU A 113 -7.64 -0.15 -17.39
C LEU A 113 -6.65 -1.29 -17.62
N SER A 114 -5.36 -0.99 -17.49
CA SER A 114 -4.31 -2.01 -17.42
C SER A 114 -3.69 -1.98 -16.03
N PRO A 115 -3.36 -3.13 -15.41
CA PRO A 115 -2.56 -3.11 -14.19
C PRO A 115 -1.23 -2.38 -14.45
N PRO A 116 -0.61 -1.75 -13.43
CA PRO A 116 0.72 -1.20 -13.59
C PRO A 116 1.63 -2.27 -14.22
N PRO A 117 2.39 -1.98 -15.29
CA PRO A 117 3.13 -2.99 -16.03
C PRO A 117 4.19 -3.72 -15.17
N SER A 118 4.60 -3.10 -14.07
CA SER A 118 5.50 -3.68 -13.09
C SER A 118 4.83 -4.60 -12.08
N LEU A 119 3.50 -4.54 -11.92
CA LEU A 119 2.77 -5.26 -10.87
C LEU A 119 2.75 -6.75 -11.18
N ARG A 120 3.34 -7.53 -10.28
CA ARG A 120 3.52 -8.97 -10.45
C ARG A 120 2.53 -9.75 -9.59
N GLU A 121 2.38 -9.34 -8.34
CA GLU A 121 1.72 -10.16 -7.33
C GLU A 121 0.98 -9.31 -6.30
N ILE A 122 -0.22 -9.74 -5.92
CA ILE A 122 -0.99 -9.19 -4.82
C ILE A 122 -1.31 -10.33 -3.86
N TYR A 123 -0.80 -10.29 -2.64
CA TYR A 123 -1.08 -11.24 -1.59
C TYR A 123 -2.14 -10.68 -0.66
N ILE A 124 -3.27 -11.39 -0.52
CA ILE A 124 -4.38 -10.94 0.30
C ILE A 124 -4.79 -12.02 1.31
N GLU A 125 -4.96 -11.60 2.56
CA GLU A 125 -5.47 -12.43 3.65
C GLU A 125 -6.29 -11.55 4.63
N PRO A 126 -7.52 -11.93 5.01
CA PRO A 126 -8.30 -13.06 4.49
C PRO A 126 -8.88 -12.78 3.09
N GLU A 127 -9.20 -13.84 2.32
CA GLU A 127 -9.85 -13.72 1.00
C GLU A 127 -11.17 -12.94 1.06
N GLU A 128 -11.93 -13.14 2.14
CA GLU A 128 -13.20 -12.45 2.40
C GLU A 128 -13.06 -10.93 2.30
N TRP A 129 -11.96 -10.37 2.81
CA TRP A 129 -11.71 -8.93 2.74
C TRP A 129 -11.63 -8.42 1.29
N TRP A 130 -11.00 -9.18 0.37
CA TRP A 130 -10.95 -8.84 -1.05
C TRP A 130 -12.32 -8.91 -1.72
N GLU A 131 -13.12 -9.89 -1.30
CA GLU A 131 -14.40 -10.18 -1.93
C GLU A 131 -15.51 -9.21 -1.47
N THR A 132 -15.59 -8.90 -0.18
CA THR A 132 -16.73 -8.18 0.44
C THR A 132 -16.42 -6.79 0.96
N GLU A 133 -15.25 -6.57 1.55
CA GLU A 133 -14.94 -5.33 2.28
C GLU A 133 -14.32 -4.24 1.39
N LEU A 134 -13.65 -4.65 0.32
CA LEU A 134 -12.91 -3.77 -0.57
C LEU A 134 -13.84 -3.04 -1.55
N LYS A 135 -13.89 -1.70 -1.46
CA LYS A 135 -14.64 -0.85 -2.39
C LYS A 135 -13.77 -0.49 -3.58
N TRP A 136 -14.21 -0.93 -4.75
CA TRP A 136 -13.56 -0.66 -6.02
C TRP A 136 -14.11 0.63 -6.64
N GLU A 137 -13.26 1.65 -6.85
CA GLU A 137 -13.67 2.90 -7.50
C GLU A 137 -14.15 2.66 -8.94
N GLN A 138 -13.62 1.64 -9.62
CA GLN A 138 -14.00 1.26 -10.97
C GLN A 138 -14.55 -0.16 -10.99
N SER A 139 -15.67 -0.35 -11.71
CA SER A 139 -16.48 -1.56 -11.70
C SER A 139 -15.78 -2.83 -12.22
N ASN A 140 -14.70 -2.70 -13.00
CA ASN A 140 -13.90 -3.81 -13.54
C ASN A 140 -12.49 -3.92 -12.93
N ALA A 141 -12.06 -3.01 -12.06
CA ALA A 141 -10.72 -3.03 -11.47
C ALA A 141 -10.44 -4.33 -10.68
N LYS A 142 -11.46 -4.85 -9.98
CA LYS A 142 -11.40 -6.15 -9.29
C LYS A 142 -11.04 -7.28 -10.25
N ASN A 143 -11.72 -7.35 -11.40
CA ASN A 143 -11.53 -8.41 -12.39
C ASN A 143 -10.18 -8.34 -13.10
N VAL A 144 -9.72 -7.11 -13.41
CA VAL A 144 -8.40 -6.89 -14.02
C VAL A 144 -7.29 -7.41 -13.11
N LEU A 145 -7.39 -7.14 -11.81
CA LEU A 145 -6.34 -7.52 -10.86
C LEU A 145 -6.47 -8.92 -10.31
N ARG A 146 -7.65 -9.55 -10.43
CA ARG A 146 -7.91 -10.89 -9.87
C ARG A 146 -6.88 -11.94 -10.27
N HIS A 147 -6.35 -11.88 -11.50
CA HIS A 147 -5.33 -12.81 -12.00
C HIS A 147 -3.96 -12.66 -11.32
N LEU A 148 -3.69 -11.50 -10.71
CA LEU A 148 -2.47 -11.21 -9.97
C LEU A 148 -2.61 -11.51 -8.48
N VAL A 149 -3.82 -11.79 -8.01
CA VAL A 149 -4.12 -11.98 -6.59
C VAL A 149 -3.90 -13.44 -6.21
N LYS A 150 -3.14 -13.61 -5.13
CA LYS A 150 -2.91 -14.87 -4.45
C LYS A 150 -3.53 -14.78 -3.07
N PHE A 151 -4.51 -15.64 -2.83
CA PHE A 151 -5.05 -15.87 -1.51
C PHE A 151 -4.23 -16.96 -0.84
N LYS A 152 -3.79 -16.73 0.40
CA LYS A 152 -3.16 -17.79 1.17
C LYS A 152 -4.27 -18.69 1.72
N GLU A 153 -4.28 -19.97 1.33
CA GLU A 153 -5.10 -20.95 2.04
C GLU A 153 -4.59 -21.09 3.47
N ALA A 154 -5.52 -21.21 4.41
CA ALA A 154 -5.21 -21.36 5.83
C ALA A 154 -4.46 -22.67 6.07
N ASP A 155 -3.14 -22.67 5.86
CA ASP A 155 -2.24 -23.57 6.57
C ASP A 155 -0.84 -22.97 6.68
N GLY A 156 -0.31 -23.07 7.90
CA GLY A 156 0.94 -22.48 8.32
C GLY A 156 2.13 -23.23 7.75
N GLU A 157 2.92 -22.56 6.92
CA GLU A 157 4.36 -22.79 6.86
C GLU A 157 5.05 -21.50 6.41
N GLU A 158 5.62 -20.78 7.37
CA GLU A 158 6.68 -19.81 7.07
C GLU A 158 7.86 -20.62 6.52
N ARG A 159 8.05 -20.57 5.19
CA ARG A 159 9.31 -21.04 4.63
C ARG A 159 10.39 -20.01 4.96
N PRO A 160 11.52 -20.42 5.57
CA PRO A 160 12.61 -19.50 5.85
C PRO A 160 13.20 -19.02 4.52
N LEU A 161 13.55 -17.73 4.50
CA LEU A 161 14.31 -17.12 3.42
C LEU A 161 15.67 -17.84 3.35
N ILE A 162 15.90 -18.58 2.24
CA ILE A 162 17.23 -19.04 1.82
C ILE A 162 17.92 -17.90 1.10
#